data_AF-A0A8T5JKR3-F1
#
_entry.id   AF-A0A8T5JKR3-F1
#
_cell.length_a   1.000
_cell.length_b   1.000
_cell.length_c   1.000
_cell.angle_alpha   90.00
_cell.angle_beta   90.00
_cell.angle_gamma   90.00
#
_symmetry.space_group_name_H-M   'P 1'
#
loop_
_entity.id
_entity.type
_entity.pdbx_description
1 polymer ?
#
loop_
_entity_poly.entity_id
_entity_poly.type
_entity_poly.pdbx_seq_one_letter_code
_entity_poly.pdbx_strand_id
1 'polypeptide(L)' 'MAWEEQNKKSEETILDEKVRELMFKRRITYQEAEQLIKAGQKSIWEF' A
#
# COMPACT_ATOMS: atom_id res chain seq x y z
N MET A 1 -6.02 23.51 -5.62
CA MET A 1 -5.82 22.44 -6.62
C MET A 1 -4.45 21.76 -6.54
N ALA A 2 -3.38 22.40 -6.06
CA ALA A 2 -2.05 21.75 -5.90
C ALA A 2 -1.90 20.82 -4.67
N TRP A 3 -2.80 20.88 -3.67
CA TRP A 3 -2.67 20.12 -2.41
C TRP A 3 -3.12 18.66 -2.53
N GLU A 4 -4.19 18.40 -3.27
CA GLU A 4 -4.72 17.04 -3.48
C GLU A 4 -3.77 16.18 -4.33
N GLU A 5 -3.09 16.81 -5.29
CA GLU A 5 -2.16 16.14 -6.21
C GLU A 5 -0.84 15.76 -5.51
N GLN A 6 -0.40 16.57 -4.55
CA GLN A 6 0.79 16.28 -3.75
C GLN A 6 0.54 15.18 -2.71
N ASN A 7 -0.65 15.13 -2.13
CA ASN A 7 -1.03 14.06 -1.19
C ASN A 7 -1.17 12.70 -1.87
N LYS A 8 -1.83 12.63 -3.04
CA LYS A 8 -1.95 11.38 -3.83
C LYS A 8 -0.60 10.77 -4.18
N LYS A 9 0.37 11.61 -4.57
CA LYS A 9 1.73 11.17 -4.90
C LYS A 9 2.46 10.60 -3.67
N SER A 10 2.20 11.15 -2.48
CA SER A 10 2.78 10.63 -1.23
C SER A 10 2.17 9.27 -0.84
N GLU A 11 0.86 9.09 -1.05
CA GLU A 11 0.16 7.85 -0.73
C GLU A 11 0.60 6.70 -1.63
N GLU A 12 0.78 6.95 -2.93
CA GLU A 12 1.31 5.96 -3.88
C GLU A 12 2.73 5.52 -3.53
N THR A 13 3.57 6.46 -3.08
CA THR A 13 4.97 6.17 -2.71
C THR A 13 5.03 5.30 -1.45
N ILE A 14 4.19 5.59 -0.44
CA ILE A 14 4.13 4.83 0.81
C ILE A 14 3.57 3.41 0.57
N LEU A 15 2.60 3.28 -0.34
CA LEU A 15 2.06 1.96 -0.69
C LEU A 15 3.13 1.08 -1.34
N ASP A 16 3.90 1.62 -2.29
CA ASP A 16 4.95 0.87 -2.99
C ASP A 16 6.08 0.42 -2.06
N GLU A 17 6.49 1.27 -1.10
CA GLU A 17 7.47 0.88 -0.08
C GLU A 17 6.99 -0.31 0.77
N LYS A 18 5.73 -0.26 1.23
CA LYS A 18 5.13 -1.36 2.03
C LYS A 18 5.00 -2.64 1.22
N VAL A 19 4.62 -2.54 -0.06
CA VAL A 19 4.55 -3.70 -0.97
C VAL A 19 5.93 -4.35 -1.10
N ARG A 20 6.97 -3.57 -1.38
CA ARG A 20 8.35 -4.07 -1.50
C ARG A 20 8.86 -4.73 -0.22
N GLU A 21 8.57 -4.14 0.94
CA GLU A 21 8.96 -4.71 2.23
C GLU A 21 8.28 -6.07 2.48
N LEU A 22 7.00 -6.19 2.16
CA LEU A 22 6.23 -7.43 2.26
C LEU A 22 6.75 -8.50 1.30
N MET A 23 7.03 -8.13 0.05
CA MET A 23 7.63 -9.02 -0.94
C MET A 23 8.97 -9.57 -0.42
N PHE A 24 9.83 -8.72 0.14
CA PHE A 24 11.14 -9.14 0.66
C PHE A 24 11.01 -10.05 1.89
N LYS A 25 10.18 -9.67 2.87
CA LYS A 25 10.00 -10.42 4.12
C LYS A 25 9.36 -11.79 3.92
N ARG A 26 8.36 -11.87 3.03
CA ARG A 26 7.56 -13.09 2.85
C ARG A 26 7.92 -13.87 1.59
N ARG A 27 8.85 -13.36 0.76
CA ARG A 27 9.22 -13.94 -0.55
C ARG A 27 8.01 -14.22 -1.44
N ILE A 28 7.09 -13.25 -1.48
CA ILE A 28 5.85 -13.29 -2.26
C ILE A 28 5.94 -12.32 -3.44
N THR A 29 5.04 -12.49 -4.39
CA THR A 29 4.92 -11.61 -5.56
C THR A 29 4.30 -10.26 -5.19
N TYR A 30 4.46 -9.29 -6.10
CA TYR A 30 3.86 -7.96 -5.95
C TYR A 30 2.34 -8.04 -5.81
N GLN A 31 1.68 -8.86 -6.63
CA GLN A 31 0.23 -9.04 -6.60
C GLN A 31 -0.24 -9.62 -5.26
N GLU A 32 0.47 -10.60 -4.70
CA GLU A 32 0.14 -11.18 -3.40
C GLU A 32 0.34 -10.16 -2.27
N ALA A 33 1.43 -9.39 -2.30
CA ALA A 33 1.68 -8.32 -1.32
C ALA A 33 0.62 -7.22 -1.40
N GLU A 34 0.23 -6.81 -2.60
CA GLU A 34 -0.83 -5.82 -2.84
C GLU A 34 -2.19 -6.32 -2.33
N GLN A 35 -2.53 -7.58 -2.60
CA GLN A 35 -3.75 -8.21 -2.08
C GLN A 35 -3.76 -8.27 -0.55
N LEU A 36 -2.63 -8.60 0.08
CA LEU A 36 -2.51 -8.63 1.54
C LEU A 36 -2.65 -7.23 2.16
N ILE A 37 -2.09 -6.20 1.53
CA ILE A 37 -2.23 -4.82 2.01
C ILE A 37 -3.69 -4.35 1.84
N LYS A 38 -4.32 -4.63 0.70
CA LYS A 38 -5.73 -4.32 0.46
C LYS A 38 -6.67 -5.07 1.41
N ALA A 39 -6.38 -6.34 1.69
CA ALA A 39 -7.12 -7.15 2.65
C ALA A 39 -6.92 -6.66 4.10
N GLY A 40 -5.69 -6.26 4.45
CA GLY A 40 -5.36 -5.69 5.76
C GLY A 40 -5.88 -4.27 5.96
N GLN A 41 -6.02 -3.47 4.91
CA GLN A 41 -6.64 -2.14 4.98
C GLN A 41 -8.14 -2.20 5.23
N LYS A 42 -8.84 -3.26 4.80
CA LYS A 42 -10.29 -3.41 5.05
C LYS A 42 -10.64 -3.41 6.53
N SER A 43 -9.75 -3.84 7.43
CA SER A 43 -10.04 -3.82 8.88
C SER A 43 -9.80 -2.47 9.57
N ILE A 44 -9.18 -1.48 8.89
CA ILE A 44 -8.83 -0.19 9.48
C ILE A 44 -9.90 0.88 9.18
N TRP A 45 -10.72 0.67 8.16
CA TRP A 45 -11.76 1.62 7.72
C TRP A 45 -13.21 1.14 7.93
N GLU A 46 -13.40 -0.02 8.55
CA GLU A 46 -14.70 -0.49 9.05
C GLU A 46 -14.87 -0.07 10.52
N PHE A 47 -15.09 1.23 10.75
CA PHE A 47 -15.57 1.80 12.03
C PHE A 47 -16.55 2.94 11.76
#